data_AF-A8M9U0-F1
#
_entry.id   AF-A8M9U0-F1
#
_cell.length_a   1.000
_cell.length_b   1.000
_cell.length_c   1.000
_cell.angle_alpha   90.00
_cell.angle_beta   90.00
_cell.angle_gamma   90.00
#
_symmetry.space_group_name_H-M   'P 1'
#
loop_
_entity.id
_entity.type
_entity.pdbx_description
1 polymer ?
#
loop_
_entity_poly.entity_id
_entity_poly.type
_entity_poly.pdbx_seq_one_letter_code
_entity_poly.pdbx_strand_id
1 'polypeptide(L)'
;MFNFKQIKLGLEEWKRLENELKRIGESEKLELVLNMVMVPISEENSENEEEETEEHKHMAPPEFAEDLSKLVDAIKNEYSEYNANADYHSHGDHGELMVALNADGGNIPSIVRGIIEEARNCESCVIHSIDGEVHLGDDVSAIMFGDSYKITVILPGQDGRRLVIMELNA
;
A
#
# COMPACT_ATOMS: atom_id res chain seq x y z
N MET A 1 -14.63 -20.82 7.14
CA MET A 1 -14.90 -21.49 5.82
C MET A 1 -14.80 -20.41 4.76
N PHE A 2 -13.70 -20.37 4.00
CA PHE A 2 -13.44 -19.29 3.03
C PHE A 2 -14.50 -19.28 1.93
N ASN A 3 -15.11 -18.12 1.68
CA ASN A 3 -16.12 -17.96 0.63
C ASN A 3 -15.44 -17.77 -0.73
N PHE A 4 -15.36 -18.84 -1.51
CA PHE A 4 -14.76 -18.85 -2.86
C PHE A 4 -15.31 -17.76 -3.80
N LYS A 5 -16.54 -17.25 -3.58
CA LYS A 5 -17.07 -16.14 -4.38
C LYS A 5 -16.40 -14.80 -4.06
N GLN A 6 -16.09 -14.54 -2.79
CA GLN A 6 -15.40 -13.30 -2.38
C GLN A 6 -13.97 -13.26 -2.91
N ILE A 7 -13.25 -14.39 -2.87
CA ILE A 7 -11.90 -14.51 -3.43
C ILE A 7 -11.89 -14.25 -4.95
N LYS A 8 -12.88 -14.80 -5.67
CA LYS A 8 -13.01 -14.56 -7.12
C LYS A 8 -13.34 -13.11 -7.46
N LEU A 9 -14.22 -12.47 -6.68
CA LEU A 9 -14.58 -11.05 -6.87
C LEU A 9 -13.38 -10.13 -6.66
N GLY A 10 -12.58 -10.36 -5.61
CA GLY A 10 -11.36 -9.57 -5.37
C GLY A 10 -10.36 -9.68 -6.54
N LEU A 11 -10.15 -10.88 -7.09
CA LEU A 11 -9.23 -11.07 -8.23
C LEU A 11 -9.72 -10.37 -9.52
N GLU A 12 -11.04 -10.28 -9.74
CA GLU A 12 -11.60 -9.58 -10.90
C GLU A 12 -11.40 -8.06 -10.81
N GLU A 13 -11.51 -7.49 -9.61
CA GLU A 13 -11.29 -6.06 -9.36
C GLU A 13 -9.84 -5.64 -9.63
N TRP A 14 -8.87 -6.41 -9.12
CA TRP A 14 -7.45 -6.20 -9.40
C TRP A 14 -7.12 -6.31 -10.88
N LYS A 15 -7.69 -7.31 -11.57
CA LYS A 15 -7.52 -7.46 -13.02
C LYS A 15 -8.17 -6.31 -13.81
N ARG A 16 -9.27 -5.75 -13.31
CA ARG A 16 -9.86 -4.56 -13.93
C ARG A 16 -8.93 -3.36 -13.79
N LEU A 17 -8.28 -3.18 -12.63
CA LEU A 17 -7.31 -2.10 -12.43
C LEU A 17 -6.11 -2.26 -13.38
N GLU A 18 -5.59 -3.48 -13.52
CA GLU A 18 -4.52 -3.83 -14.48
C GLU A 18 -4.84 -3.35 -15.89
N ASN A 19 -6.06 -3.62 -16.37
CA ASN A 19 -6.46 -3.20 -17.72
C ASN A 19 -6.57 -1.67 -17.84
N GLU A 20 -7.06 -0.98 -16.81
CA GLU A 20 -7.18 0.47 -16.84
C GLU A 20 -5.81 1.16 -16.77
N LEU A 21 -4.89 0.71 -15.92
CA LEU A 21 -3.54 1.26 -15.83
C LEU A 21 -2.72 0.93 -17.08
N LYS A 22 -2.88 -0.26 -17.67
CA LYS A 22 -2.28 -0.59 -18.97
C LYS A 22 -2.78 0.32 -20.09
N ARG A 23 -4.08 0.65 -20.09
CA ARG A 23 -4.66 1.61 -21.04
C ARG A 23 -4.11 3.01 -20.82
N ILE A 24 -3.95 3.45 -19.57
CA ILE A 24 -3.45 4.79 -19.26
C ILE A 24 -1.97 4.93 -19.63
N GLY A 25 -1.14 3.94 -19.30
CA GLY A 25 0.29 3.97 -19.65
C GLY A 25 0.56 3.74 -21.14
N GLU A 26 -0.34 3.08 -21.87
CA GLU A 26 -0.15 2.68 -23.27
C GLU A 26 1.20 1.97 -23.53
N SER A 27 2.20 2.70 -24.03
CA SER A 27 3.58 2.23 -24.27
C SER A 27 4.62 2.87 -23.37
N GLU A 28 4.20 3.74 -22.45
CA GLU A 28 5.03 4.45 -21.50
C GLU A 28 5.01 3.75 -20.14
N LYS A 29 6.10 3.92 -19.39
CA LYS A 29 6.14 3.48 -18.00
C LYS A 29 5.36 4.47 -17.15
N LEU A 30 4.66 3.94 -16.16
CA LEU A 30 4.01 4.71 -15.13
C LEU A 30 4.89 4.71 -13.89
N GLU A 31 4.96 5.86 -13.23
CA GLU A 31 5.58 5.97 -11.91
C GLU A 31 4.53 5.66 -10.84
N LEU A 32 4.83 4.72 -9.96
CA LEU A 32 4.06 4.45 -8.75
C LEU A 32 4.77 5.14 -7.59
N VAL A 33 4.03 5.95 -6.84
CA VAL A 33 4.44 6.47 -5.53
C VAL A 33 3.46 5.94 -4.49
N LEU A 34 3.94 5.24 -3.48
CA LEU A 34 3.15 4.64 -2.42
C LEU A 34 3.67 5.13 -1.07
N ASN A 35 2.78 5.58 -0.20
CA ASN A 35 3.04 5.89 1.18
C ASN A 35 2.21 4.95 2.07
N MET A 36 2.85 4.31 3.03
CA MET A 36 2.18 3.44 3.99
C MET A 36 2.49 3.90 5.40
N VAL A 37 1.46 4.13 6.20
CA VAL A 37 1.61 4.41 7.62
C VAL A 37 1.54 3.08 8.37
N MET A 38 2.62 2.76 9.08
CA MET A 38 2.77 1.58 9.91
C MET A 38 2.69 1.99 11.37
N VAL A 39 1.95 1.26 12.20
CA VAL A 39 1.89 1.48 13.65
C VAL A 39 2.39 0.24 14.38
N PRO A 40 3.09 0.40 15.51
CA PRO A 40 3.53 -0.74 16.32
C PRO A 40 2.35 -1.56 16.84
N ILE A 41 2.52 -2.87 16.92
CA ILE A 41 1.56 -3.73 17.63
C ILE A 41 1.79 -3.55 19.13
N SER A 42 0.85 -2.93 19.83
CA SER A 42 0.79 -2.95 21.29
C SER A 42 -0.04 -4.15 21.77
N GLU A 43 0.35 -4.76 22.90
CA GLU A 43 -0.43 -5.84 23.55
C GLU A 43 -1.86 -5.38 23.95
N GLU A 44 -2.11 -4.08 24.01
CA GLU A 44 -3.39 -3.46 24.37
C GLU A 44 -4.40 -3.36 23.22
N ASN A 45 -4.01 -3.65 21.97
CA ASN A 45 -4.98 -3.71 20.85
C ASN A 45 -5.80 -5.03 20.83
N SER A 46 -5.72 -5.83 21.90
CA SER A 46 -6.65 -6.93 22.16
C SER A 46 -7.81 -6.42 23.03
N GLU A 47 -8.89 -5.99 22.38
CA GLU A 47 -10.25 -5.76 22.92
C GLU A 47 -10.35 -5.68 24.46
N ASN A 48 -10.15 -4.50 25.06
CA ASN A 48 -10.80 -4.12 26.30
C ASN A 48 -10.78 -2.59 26.47
N GLU A 49 -11.97 -2.00 26.33
CA GLU A 49 -12.27 -0.65 26.81
C GLU A 49 -12.26 -0.67 28.35
N GLU A 50 -11.14 -0.32 28.99
CA GLU A 50 -11.16 0.17 30.37
C GLU A 50 -10.28 1.41 30.51
N GLU A 51 -10.89 2.46 31.05
CA GLU A 51 -10.29 3.76 31.37
C GLU A 51 -9.17 3.58 32.41
N GLU A 52 -7.90 3.70 32.02
CA GLU A 52 -6.84 4.06 32.95
C GLU A 52 -5.95 5.16 32.39
N THR A 53 -5.89 6.25 33.14
CA THR A 53 -4.97 7.37 32.99
C THR A 53 -3.55 6.92 33.30
N GLU A 54 -2.78 6.52 32.30
CA GLU A 54 -1.35 6.30 32.44
C GLU A 54 -0.60 7.18 31.41
N GLU A 55 0.43 7.88 31.87
CA GLU A 55 1.34 8.65 31.02
C GLU A 55 2.19 7.66 30.18
N HIS A 56 1.60 7.13 29.10
CA HIS A 56 2.28 6.17 28.23
C HIS A 56 3.48 6.84 27.57
N LYS A 57 4.67 6.30 27.81
CA LYS A 57 5.86 6.62 27.01
C LYS A 57 5.58 6.17 25.58
N HIS A 58 5.22 7.12 24.71
CA HIS A 58 5.08 6.96 23.26
C HIS A 58 6.43 6.63 22.60
N MET A 59 6.98 5.45 22.90
CA MET A 59 8.20 5.00 22.25
C MET A 59 7.97 3.59 21.72
N ALA A 60 8.01 3.49 20.39
CA ALA A 60 7.87 2.26 19.67
C ALA A 60 8.85 1.22 20.21
N PRO A 61 8.47 -0.08 20.22
CA PRO A 61 9.37 -1.16 20.57
C PRO A 61 10.66 -1.07 19.73
N PRO A 62 11.83 -1.43 20.29
CA PRO A 62 13.10 -1.40 19.53
C PRO A 62 13.04 -2.18 18.21
N GLU A 63 12.24 -3.24 18.18
CA GLU A 63 12.02 -4.14 17.04
C GLU A 63 11.27 -3.44 15.88
N PHE A 64 10.46 -2.42 16.17
CA PHE A 64 9.66 -1.71 15.18
C PHE A 64 10.53 -1.07 14.08
N ALA A 65 11.55 -0.32 14.47
CA ALA A 65 12.44 0.32 13.50
C ALA A 65 13.30 -0.69 12.73
N GLU A 66 13.67 -1.80 13.37
CA GLU A 66 14.41 -2.89 12.72
C GLU A 66 13.56 -3.56 11.64
N ASP A 67 12.29 -3.85 11.94
CA ASP A 67 11.37 -4.48 10.99
C ASP A 67 10.99 -3.55 9.84
N LEU A 68 10.81 -2.24 10.09
CA LEU A 68 10.66 -1.25 9.01
C LEU A 68 11.88 -1.22 8.08
N SER A 69 13.10 -1.29 8.65
CA SER A 69 14.32 -1.35 7.86
C SER A 69 14.40 -2.62 7.01
N LYS A 70 14.05 -3.79 7.58
CA LYS A 70 14.00 -5.06 6.83
C LYS A 70 12.98 -5.01 5.70
N LEU A 71 11.79 -4.43 5.97
CA LEU A 71 10.73 -4.27 4.98
C LEU A 71 11.19 -3.38 3.81
N VAL A 72 11.86 -2.25 4.09
CA VAL A 72 12.44 -1.39 3.05
C VAL A 72 13.45 -2.16 2.19
N ASP A 73 14.34 -2.92 2.82
CA ASP A 73 15.33 -3.72 2.10
C ASP A 73 14.68 -4.83 1.27
N ALA A 74 13.64 -5.49 1.79
CA ALA A 74 12.87 -6.51 1.07
C ALA A 74 12.23 -5.92 -0.20
N ILE A 75 11.52 -4.79 -0.07
CA ILE A 75 10.88 -4.09 -1.20
C ILE A 75 11.92 -3.68 -2.25
N LYS A 76 13.05 -3.09 -1.83
CA LYS A 76 14.13 -2.70 -2.76
C LYS A 76 14.69 -3.89 -3.53
N ASN A 77 14.90 -5.01 -2.84
CA ASN A 77 15.48 -6.21 -3.44
C ASN A 77 14.50 -6.88 -4.41
N GLU A 78 13.24 -7.06 -3.99
CA GLU A 78 12.21 -7.72 -4.79
C GLU A 78 11.88 -6.93 -6.06
N TYR A 79 11.75 -5.60 -5.95
CA TYR A 79 11.37 -4.73 -7.06
C TYR A 79 12.56 -4.00 -7.71
N SER A 80 13.77 -4.56 -7.56
CA SER A 80 15.01 -3.99 -8.10
C SER A 80 15.00 -3.80 -9.62
N GLU A 81 14.28 -4.66 -10.36
CA GLU A 81 14.10 -4.53 -11.81
C GLU A 81 13.28 -3.29 -12.24
N TYR A 82 12.50 -2.71 -11.33
CA TYR A 82 11.70 -1.50 -11.56
C TYR A 82 12.39 -0.22 -11.07
N ASN A 83 13.67 -0.31 -10.69
CA ASN A 83 14.42 0.75 -10.01
C ASN A 83 13.70 1.25 -8.76
N ALA A 84 13.14 0.34 -7.97
CA ALA A 84 12.43 0.70 -6.76
C ALA A 84 13.34 1.45 -5.79
N ASN A 85 12.87 2.61 -5.36
CA ASN A 85 13.38 3.34 -4.22
C ASN A 85 12.39 3.18 -3.07
N ALA A 86 12.89 2.96 -1.87
CA ALA A 86 12.07 2.91 -0.67
C ALA A 86 12.83 3.54 0.49
N ASP A 87 12.13 4.26 1.35
CA ASP A 87 12.70 4.79 2.57
C ASP A 87 11.62 4.83 3.65
N TYR A 88 12.05 4.92 4.90
CA TYR A 88 11.12 5.07 6.00
C TYR A 88 11.50 6.23 6.91
N HIS A 89 10.47 6.91 7.41
CA HIS A 89 10.59 7.83 8.52
C HIS A 89 9.89 7.22 9.73
N SER A 90 10.43 7.39 10.93
CA SER A 90 9.82 6.84 12.15
C SER A 90 9.72 7.90 13.22
N HIS A 91 8.53 8.01 13.77
CA HIS A 91 8.19 8.78 14.96
C HIS A 91 7.84 7.84 16.11
N GLY A 92 7.73 8.37 17.33
CA GLY A 92 7.64 7.58 18.56
C GLY A 92 6.52 6.54 18.60
N ASP A 93 5.48 6.68 17.78
CA ASP A 93 4.29 5.83 17.76
C ASP A 93 3.86 5.38 16.35
N HIS A 94 4.59 5.76 15.29
CA HIS A 94 4.28 5.36 13.91
C HIS A 94 5.53 5.43 13.00
N GLY A 95 5.44 4.79 11.84
CA GLY A 95 6.41 4.86 10.77
C GLY A 95 5.72 5.13 9.45
N GLU A 96 6.33 5.96 8.62
CA GLU A 96 5.91 6.24 7.26
C GLU A 96 6.88 5.55 6.32
N LEU A 97 6.38 4.64 5.48
CA LEU A 97 7.15 3.93 4.47
C LEU A 97 6.77 4.49 3.10
N MET A 98 7.73 5.11 2.43
CA MET A 98 7.58 5.65 1.09
C MET A 98 8.26 4.73 0.09
N VAL A 99 7.55 4.36 -0.97
CA VAL A 99 8.04 3.52 -2.07
C VAL A 99 7.77 4.24 -3.39
N ALA A 100 8.77 4.30 -4.27
CA ALA A 100 8.64 4.86 -5.62
C ALA A 100 9.31 3.96 -6.65
N LEU A 101 8.64 3.67 -7.77
CA LEU A 101 9.17 2.81 -8.84
C LEU A 101 8.54 3.10 -10.20
N ASN A 102 9.18 2.61 -11.27
CA ASN A 102 8.69 2.78 -12.64
C ASN A 102 8.40 1.44 -13.30
N ALA A 103 7.14 1.21 -13.68
CA ALA A 103 6.69 -0.05 -14.25
C ALA A 103 5.70 0.16 -15.40
N ASP A 104 5.54 -0.87 -16.24
CA ASP A 104 4.43 -0.89 -17.19
C ASP A 104 3.11 -0.89 -16.39
N GLY A 105 2.09 -0.18 -16.87
CA GLY A 105 0.84 -0.02 -16.12
C GLY A 105 0.14 -1.34 -15.76
N GLY A 106 0.35 -2.40 -16.55
CA GLY A 106 -0.15 -3.74 -16.23
C GLY A 106 0.53 -4.40 -15.02
N ASN A 107 1.74 -3.99 -14.64
CA ASN A 107 2.48 -4.59 -13.52
C ASN A 107 2.21 -3.88 -12.19
N ILE A 108 1.78 -2.62 -12.21
CA ILE A 108 1.52 -1.82 -11.00
C ILE A 108 0.59 -2.52 -10.00
N PRO A 109 -0.57 -3.08 -10.39
CA PRO A 109 -1.47 -3.71 -9.43
C PRO A 109 -0.86 -4.90 -8.69
N SER A 110 -0.08 -5.73 -9.39
CA SER A 110 0.64 -6.85 -8.76
C SER A 110 1.75 -6.37 -7.83
N ILE A 111 2.44 -5.29 -8.20
CA ILE A 111 3.50 -4.69 -7.37
C ILE A 111 2.89 -4.11 -6.09
N VAL A 112 1.81 -3.34 -6.18
CA VAL A 112 1.09 -2.80 -5.01
C VAL A 112 0.66 -3.92 -4.07
N ARG A 113 0.06 -5.00 -4.61
CA ARG A 113 -0.33 -6.15 -3.80
C ARG A 113 0.85 -6.81 -3.11
N GLY A 114 1.95 -7.03 -3.83
CA GLY A 114 3.14 -7.67 -3.26
C GLY A 114 3.76 -6.81 -2.16
N ILE A 115 3.83 -5.48 -2.33
CA ILE A 115 4.28 -4.55 -1.28
C ILE A 115 3.39 -4.65 -0.03
N ILE A 116 2.07 -4.71 -0.19
CA ILE A 116 1.13 -4.86 0.93
C ILE A 116 1.28 -6.23 1.60
N GLU A 117 1.46 -7.30 0.82
CA GLU A 117 1.72 -8.64 1.33
C GLU A 117 3.03 -8.69 2.12
N GLU A 118 4.09 -8.02 1.66
CA GLU A 118 5.35 -7.93 2.37
C GLU A 118 5.23 -7.08 3.64
N ALA A 119 4.52 -5.95 3.59
CA ALA A 119 4.27 -5.11 4.76
C ALA A 119 3.43 -5.83 5.83
N ARG A 120 2.52 -6.74 5.45
CA ARG A 120 1.77 -7.61 6.36
C ARG A 120 2.64 -8.65 7.08
N ASN A 121 3.83 -8.95 6.56
CA ASN A 121 4.78 -9.85 7.20
C ASN A 121 5.60 -9.16 8.29
N CYS A 122 5.39 -7.86 8.53
CA CYS A 122 5.97 -7.16 9.68
C CYS A 122 5.44 -7.76 10.99
N GLU A 123 6.32 -8.36 11.79
CA GLU A 123 5.92 -9.03 13.04
C GLU A 123 5.57 -8.04 14.15
N SER A 124 6.22 -6.87 14.16
CA SER A 124 6.03 -5.84 15.19
C SER A 124 5.12 -4.69 14.77
N CYS A 125 4.54 -4.72 13.57
CA CYS A 125 3.76 -3.60 13.05
C CYS A 125 2.56 -3.99 12.19
N VAL A 126 1.58 -3.08 12.11
CA VAL A 126 0.40 -3.20 11.25
C VAL A 126 0.25 -1.98 10.36
N ILE A 127 -0.29 -2.20 9.16
CA ILE A 127 -0.60 -1.12 8.23
C ILE A 127 -1.84 -0.37 8.75
N HIS A 128 -1.66 0.91 9.08
CA HIS A 128 -2.74 1.83 9.45
C HIS A 128 -3.42 2.43 8.23
N SER A 129 -2.64 2.94 7.28
CA SER A 129 -3.15 3.50 6.03
C SER A 129 -2.20 3.26 4.87
N ILE A 130 -2.76 3.28 3.67
CA ILE A 130 -2.07 3.20 2.39
C ILE A 130 -2.58 4.36 1.57
N ASP A 131 -1.68 5.20 1.09
CA ASP A 131 -1.95 6.25 0.12
C ASP A 131 -1.01 6.07 -1.07
N GLY A 132 -1.46 6.36 -2.28
CA GLY A 132 -0.60 6.23 -3.43
C GLY A 132 -1.10 6.98 -4.64
N GLU A 133 -0.17 7.21 -5.55
CA GLU A 133 -0.38 7.91 -6.80
C GLU A 133 0.29 7.13 -7.92
N VAL A 134 -0.34 7.14 -9.09
CA VAL A 134 0.24 6.65 -10.33
C VAL A 134 0.36 7.83 -11.28
N HIS A 135 1.55 8.08 -11.78
CA HIS A 135 1.87 9.21 -12.64
C HIS A 135 2.23 8.75 -14.05
N LEU A 136 1.81 9.54 -15.05
CA LEU A 136 2.26 9.45 -16.42
C LEU A 136 3.01 10.75 -16.74
N GLY A 137 4.34 10.70 -16.74
CA GLY A 137 5.14 11.93 -16.74
C GLY A 137 4.84 12.77 -15.50
N ASP A 138 4.48 14.04 -15.68
CA ASP A 138 4.16 14.96 -14.57
C ASP A 138 2.66 14.92 -14.16
N ASP A 139 1.84 14.10 -14.83
CA ASP A 139 0.38 14.06 -14.62
C ASP A 139 -0.04 12.90 -13.69
N VAL A 140 -0.74 13.25 -12.61
CA VAL A 140 -1.41 12.27 -11.73
C VAL A 140 -2.54 11.59 -12.51
N SER A 141 -2.35 10.30 -12.75
CA SER A 141 -3.19 9.46 -13.60
C SER A 141 -4.11 8.54 -12.80
N ALA A 142 -3.73 8.17 -11.59
CA ALA A 142 -4.61 7.53 -10.62
C ALA A 142 -4.19 7.88 -9.20
N ILE A 143 -5.16 7.91 -8.29
CA ILE A 143 -4.92 8.01 -6.84
C ILE A 143 -5.51 6.80 -6.15
N MET A 144 -4.83 6.31 -5.13
CA MET A 144 -5.27 5.19 -4.29
C MET A 144 -5.17 5.58 -2.83
N PHE A 145 -6.14 5.15 -2.04
CA PHE A 145 -6.13 5.33 -0.59
C PHE A 145 -6.93 4.21 0.09
N GLY A 146 -6.55 3.85 1.31
CA GLY A 146 -7.19 2.78 2.04
C GLY A 146 -6.34 2.23 3.17
N ASP A 147 -6.50 0.93 3.44
CA ASP A 147 -5.83 0.22 4.52
C ASP A 147 -5.49 -1.22 4.10
N SER A 148 -5.05 -2.02 5.06
CA SER A 148 -4.73 -3.44 4.86
C SER A 148 -5.93 -4.32 4.51
N TYR A 149 -7.16 -3.83 4.42
CA TYR A 149 -8.33 -4.63 4.05
C TYR A 149 -8.95 -4.17 2.73
N LYS A 150 -8.97 -2.86 2.49
CA LYS A 150 -9.60 -2.30 1.30
C LYS A 150 -8.83 -1.09 0.78
N ILE A 151 -8.64 -1.04 -0.54
CA ILE A 151 -8.09 0.11 -1.25
C ILE A 151 -9.16 0.67 -2.18
N THR A 152 -9.33 1.98 -2.14
CA THR A 152 -10.12 2.73 -3.13
C THR A 152 -9.18 3.34 -4.15
N VAL A 153 -9.48 3.16 -5.43
CA VAL A 153 -8.71 3.76 -6.54
C VAL A 153 -9.63 4.67 -7.35
N ILE A 154 -9.15 5.87 -7.66
CA ILE A 154 -9.83 6.84 -8.51
C ILE A 154 -8.96 7.10 -9.73
N LEU A 155 -9.52 6.92 -10.92
CA LEU A 155 -8.83 7.07 -12.20
C LEU A 155 -9.77 7.61 -13.29
N PRO A 156 -9.27 8.20 -14.38
CA PRO A 156 -10.11 8.70 -15.47
C PRO A 156 -10.77 7.54 -16.21
N GLY A 157 -12.08 7.64 -16.44
CA GLY A 157 -12.82 6.71 -17.28
C GLY A 157 -12.36 6.77 -18.73
N GLN A 158 -12.73 5.74 -19.51
CA GLN A 158 -12.32 5.61 -20.92
C GLN A 158 -12.76 6.79 -21.81
N ASP A 159 -13.79 7.52 -21.41
CA ASP A 159 -14.26 8.71 -22.13
C ASP A 159 -13.48 9.99 -21.79
N GLY A 160 -12.57 9.94 -20.81
CA GLY A 160 -11.78 11.08 -20.31
C GLY A 160 -12.61 12.17 -19.61
N ARG A 161 -13.91 11.95 -19.39
CA ARG A 161 -14.85 12.95 -18.87
C ARG A 161 -15.32 12.67 -17.46
N ARG A 162 -15.29 11.40 -17.05
CA ARG A 162 -15.75 10.93 -15.74
C ARG A 162 -14.62 10.26 -14.99
N LEU A 163 -14.72 10.31 -13.67
CA LEU A 163 -13.88 9.47 -12.81
C LEU A 163 -14.54 8.10 -12.64
N VAL A 164 -13.72 7.07 -12.59
CA VAL A 164 -14.09 5.72 -12.19
C VAL A 164 -13.53 5.50 -10.80
N ILE A 165 -14.39 5.02 -9.90
CA ILE A 165 -14.01 4.61 -8.55
C ILE A 165 -14.04 3.08 -8.50
N MET A 166 -12.97 2.49 -8.00
CA MET A 166 -12.82 1.05 -7.83
C MET A 166 -12.51 0.76 -6.38
N GLU A 167 -13.16 -0.25 -5.81
CA GLU A 167 -12.79 -0.79 -4.50
C GLU A 167 -12.10 -2.14 -4.72
N LEU A 168 -10.97 -2.35 -4.05
CA LEU A 168 -10.14 -3.54 -4.16
C LEU A 168 -9.98 -4.13 -2.76
N ASN A 169 -10.10 -5.45 -2.66
CA ASN A 169 -9.74 -6.14 -1.42
C ASN A 169 -8.20 -6.30 -1.39
N ALA A 170 -7.57 -5.68 -0.40
CA ALA A 170 -6.11 -5.73 -0.21
C ALA A 170 -5.67 -7.12 0.28
#